data_AF-A0A836GD97-F1
#
_entry.id   AF-A0A836GD97-F1
#
_cell.length_a   1.000
_cell.length_b   1.000
_cell.length_c   1.000
_cell.angle_alpha   90.00
_cell.angle_beta   90.00
_cell.angle_gamma   90.00
#
_symmetry.space_group_name_H-M   'P 1'
#
loop_
_entity.id
_entity.type
_entity.pdbx_description
1 polymer ?
#
loop_
_entity_poly.entity_id
_entity_poly.type
_entity_poly.pdbx_seq_one_letter_code
_entity_poly.pdbx_strand_id
1 'polypeptide(L)'
;MDKTKDSLIAVYDLGGGTFDISVLEIAGGVFEVKATNGDTHLGGEDFDLALSDYILEEFRKTSGIDLSKERMALQRVREAAEKAKCELSSAMETEVNLPFITANADGAQHIQMHISRSKFETITEKLIGRSIAPCKQCMKDAGVELKEINDVVLVGGMTRMPKVVEEVKRFFQKEPFRGVNPDEAVALGAATLGGVLRGDVKGLVLLDVTPLSLGIETLGGVFTRMIPKNTTIPTKKSQTFSTAADNQTQVGIKVFQGEREMAADNQLMGQFDLVGIPPAPRGVPQVEVTFDIDANGICHVTAKDKATGKTQNITITANGGLSKEQIEQMIRDSEQHAEADRVKRELVEARNNAETQLTTAEKQLGEWKYVSDAEKENVKALVVELRKAMENPNVAKDDLTAATDKLQKAVMECGRTEYQQAAAANSGSSSSSGGDQQQQQGEQQQQQKTHEEKV
;
A
#
# COMPACT_ATOMS: atom_id res chain seq x y z
N MET A 1 23.61 -5.11 15.12
CA MET A 1 23.96 -6.52 15.38
C MET A 1 25.40 -6.74 14.93
N ASP A 2 26.20 -7.40 15.75
CA ASP A 2 27.60 -7.69 15.47
C ASP A 2 27.68 -8.71 14.32
N LYS A 3 28.41 -8.41 13.24
CA LYS A 3 28.33 -9.12 11.95
C LYS A 3 29.06 -10.49 11.93
N THR A 4 29.56 -10.96 13.07
CA THR A 4 30.51 -12.07 13.18
C THR A 4 30.04 -13.23 14.05
N LYS A 5 28.83 -13.15 14.64
CA LYS A 5 28.29 -14.20 15.51
C LYS A 5 27.00 -14.74 14.93
N ASP A 6 26.92 -16.06 14.78
CA ASP A 6 25.69 -16.74 14.38
C ASP A 6 24.56 -16.33 15.33
N SER A 7 23.44 -15.91 14.76
CA SER A 7 22.30 -15.38 15.51
C SER A 7 21.00 -15.99 15.01
N LEU A 8 20.24 -16.60 15.93
CA LEU A 8 18.88 -17.05 15.71
C LEU A 8 17.90 -15.94 16.10
N ILE A 9 17.04 -15.55 15.17
CA ILE A 9 16.10 -14.46 15.36
C ILE A 9 14.69 -14.97 15.10
N ALA A 10 13.76 -14.59 15.98
CA ALA A 10 12.33 -14.75 15.73
C ALA A 10 11.75 -13.41 15.25
N VAL A 11 11.14 -13.39 14.07
CA VAL A 11 10.44 -12.22 13.53
C VAL A 11 8.95 -12.43 13.72
N TYR A 12 8.34 -11.67 14.61
CA TYR A 12 6.90 -11.67 14.87
C TYR A 12 6.28 -10.47 14.15
N ASP A 13 5.56 -10.72 13.06
CA ASP A 13 4.90 -9.70 12.25
C ASP A 13 3.38 -9.78 12.45
N LEU A 14 2.80 -8.76 13.09
CA LEU A 14 1.35 -8.64 13.23
C LEU A 14 0.90 -7.33 12.57
N GLY A 15 0.44 -7.47 11.33
CA GLY A 15 0.04 -6.36 10.47
C GLY A 15 -1.43 -6.01 10.60
N GLY A 16 -1.97 -5.41 9.53
CA GLY A 16 -3.38 -5.02 9.44
C GLY A 16 -4.33 -6.21 9.18
N GLY A 17 -3.89 -7.22 8.43
CA GLY A 17 -4.75 -8.37 8.05
C GLY A 17 -4.10 -9.75 8.19
N THR A 18 -2.77 -9.81 8.33
CA THR A 18 -2.04 -11.07 8.47
C THR A 18 -1.15 -11.08 9.69
N PHE A 19 -0.87 -12.29 10.16
CA PHE A 19 0.08 -12.59 11.20
C PHE A 19 1.09 -13.61 10.68
N ASP A 20 2.37 -13.29 10.80
CA ASP A 20 3.47 -14.16 10.38
C ASP A 20 4.51 -14.29 11.50
N ILE A 21 5.08 -15.49 11.63
CA ILE A 21 6.20 -15.78 12.51
C ILE A 21 7.23 -16.59 11.76
N SER A 22 8.47 -16.09 11.73
CA SER A 22 9.60 -16.78 11.11
C SER A 22 10.76 -16.88 12.07
N VAL A 23 11.40 -18.03 12.09
CA VAL A 23 12.70 -18.24 12.78
C VAL A 23 13.78 -18.24 11.72
N LEU A 24 14.74 -17.33 11.83
CA LEU A 24 15.83 -17.15 10.90
C LEU A 24 17.17 -17.36 11.59
N GLU A 25 18.11 -17.96 10.88
CA GLU A 25 19.51 -18.06 11.24
C GLU A 25 20.33 -17.10 10.38
N ILE A 26 21.10 -16.24 11.03
CA ILE A 26 22.00 -15.29 10.38
C ILE A 26 23.43 -15.71 10.70
N ALA A 27 24.15 -16.18 9.68
CA ALA A 27 25.54 -16.63 9.79
C ALA A 27 26.37 -16.10 8.62
N GLY A 28 27.38 -15.27 8.89
CA GLY A 28 28.33 -14.81 7.87
C GLY A 28 27.74 -14.12 6.64
N GLY A 29 26.59 -13.45 6.77
CA GLY A 29 25.87 -12.81 5.65
C GLY A 29 24.87 -13.71 4.93
N VAL A 30 24.72 -14.97 5.36
CA VAL A 30 23.64 -15.86 4.94
C VAL A 30 22.46 -15.68 5.88
N PHE A 31 21.28 -15.48 5.30
CA PHE A 31 20.00 -15.43 5.99
C PHE A 31 19.22 -16.69 5.60
N GLU A 32 19.08 -17.62 6.53
CA GLU A 32 18.37 -18.88 6.31
C GLU A 32 17.08 -18.89 7.13
N VAL A 33 15.94 -19.06 6.46
CA VAL A 33 14.67 -19.30 7.15
C VAL A 33 14.63 -20.75 7.61
N LYS A 34 14.61 -20.99 8.92
CA LYS A 34 14.54 -22.33 9.50
C LYS A 34 13.12 -22.88 9.48
N ALA A 35 12.17 -22.01 9.80
CA ALA A 35 10.75 -22.29 9.67
C ALA A 35 9.95 -21.00 9.60
N THR A 36 8.76 -21.10 9.03
CA THR A 36 7.75 -20.05 9.04
C THR A 36 6.37 -20.64 9.36
N ASN A 37 5.52 -19.83 9.97
CA ASN A 37 4.13 -20.14 10.27
C ASN A 37 3.32 -18.84 10.37
N GLY A 38 1.99 -18.92 10.44
CA GLY A 38 1.18 -17.71 10.49
C GLY A 38 -0.32 -17.97 10.38
N ASP A 39 -1.06 -16.88 10.30
CA ASP A 39 -2.50 -16.84 10.02
C ASP A 39 -2.75 -15.67 9.06
N THR A 40 -3.11 -15.98 7.82
CA THR A 40 -3.35 -15.00 6.75
C THR A 40 -4.67 -14.23 6.90
N HIS A 41 -5.43 -14.53 7.96
CA HIS A 41 -6.70 -13.88 8.32
C HIS A 41 -6.72 -13.56 9.82
N LEU A 42 -5.62 -12.93 10.28
CA LEU A 42 -5.46 -12.42 11.64
C LEU A 42 -4.63 -11.14 11.59
N GLY A 43 -5.22 -10.00 11.88
CA GLY A 43 -4.49 -8.72 11.95
C GLY A 43 -5.25 -7.63 12.67
N GLY A 44 -4.75 -6.41 12.61
CA GLY A 44 -5.35 -5.24 13.26
C GLY A 44 -6.81 -4.97 12.90
N GLU A 45 -7.28 -5.38 11.72
CA GLU A 45 -8.68 -5.28 11.32
C GLU A 45 -9.59 -6.15 12.20
N ASP A 46 -9.15 -7.35 12.61
CA ASP A 46 -9.91 -8.20 13.54
C ASP A 46 -10.05 -7.53 14.91
N PHE A 47 -9.04 -6.77 15.34
CA PHE A 47 -9.08 -6.02 16.59
C PHE A 47 -10.05 -4.84 16.49
N ASP A 48 -10.07 -4.15 15.34
CA ASP A 48 -11.02 -3.08 15.05
C ASP A 48 -12.46 -3.60 15.01
N LEU A 49 -12.68 -4.75 14.36
CA LEU A 49 -13.97 -5.42 14.30
C LEU A 49 -14.44 -5.83 15.70
N ALA A 50 -13.59 -6.46 16.51
CA ALA A 50 -13.95 -6.85 17.87
C ALA A 50 -14.35 -5.65 18.74
N LEU A 51 -13.64 -4.52 18.61
CA LEU A 51 -13.98 -3.29 19.32
C LEU A 51 -15.24 -2.62 18.76
N SER A 52 -15.41 -2.60 17.44
CA SER A 52 -16.62 -2.13 16.76
C SER A 52 -17.86 -2.91 17.22
N ASP A 53 -17.77 -4.23 17.26
CA ASP A 53 -18.87 -5.10 17.71
C ASP A 53 -19.25 -4.79 19.16
N TYR A 54 -18.27 -4.57 20.03
CA TYR A 54 -18.50 -4.12 21.40
C TYR A 54 -19.21 -2.76 21.46
N ILE A 55 -18.75 -1.76 20.68
CA ILE A 55 -19.37 -0.43 20.61
C ILE A 55 -20.84 -0.54 20.14
N LEU A 56 -21.11 -1.32 19.10
CA LEU A 56 -22.45 -1.55 18.56
C LEU A 56 -23.35 -2.25 19.57
N GLU A 57 -22.84 -3.27 20.27
CA GLU A 57 -23.59 -4.00 21.28
C GLU A 57 -23.97 -3.10 22.47
N GLU A 58 -23.03 -2.30 22.99
CA GLU A 58 -23.28 -1.37 24.09
C GLU A 58 -24.23 -0.22 23.69
N PHE A 59 -24.10 0.30 22.47
CA PHE A 59 -25.06 1.28 21.94
C PHE A 59 -26.45 0.68 21.82
N ARG A 60 -26.56 -0.57 21.34
CA ARG A 60 -27.86 -1.27 21.25
C ARG A 60 -28.48 -1.51 22.63
N LYS A 61 -27.67 -1.86 23.64
CA LYS A 61 -28.16 -2.05 25.03
C LYS A 61 -28.72 -0.76 25.62
N THR A 62 -28.08 0.38 25.33
CA THR A 62 -28.43 1.68 25.93
C THR A 62 -29.54 2.40 25.16
N SER A 63 -29.52 2.37 23.83
CA SER A 63 -30.50 3.08 22.97
C SER A 63 -31.64 2.19 22.46
N GLY A 64 -31.49 0.87 22.48
CA GLY A 64 -32.41 -0.07 21.82
C GLY A 64 -32.30 -0.11 20.29
N ILE A 65 -31.39 0.66 19.68
CA ILE A 65 -31.25 0.77 18.22
C ILE A 65 -30.16 -0.15 17.70
N ASP A 66 -30.45 -0.87 16.63
CA ASP A 66 -29.50 -1.76 15.95
C ASP A 66 -28.92 -1.07 14.71
N LEU A 67 -27.66 -0.63 14.80
CA LEU A 67 -26.92 0.02 13.71
C LEU A 67 -26.32 -0.98 12.70
N SER A 68 -26.47 -2.30 12.89
CA SER A 68 -25.85 -3.31 12.03
C SER A 68 -26.29 -3.29 10.56
N LYS A 69 -27.37 -2.56 10.25
CA LYS A 69 -27.91 -2.39 8.89
C LYS A 69 -27.62 -1.02 8.29
N GLU A 70 -27.06 -0.10 9.06
CA GLU A 70 -26.80 1.28 8.65
C GLU A 70 -25.36 1.44 8.17
N ARG A 71 -25.13 1.29 6.86
CA ARG A 71 -23.78 1.29 6.25
C ARG A 71 -22.92 2.51 6.64
N MET A 72 -23.52 3.70 6.68
CA MET A 72 -22.82 4.93 7.07
C MET A 72 -22.44 4.94 8.55
N ALA A 73 -23.33 4.47 9.44
CA ALA A 73 -23.05 4.38 10.86
C ALA A 73 -21.94 3.34 11.13
N LEU A 74 -22.01 2.18 10.48
CA LEU A 74 -20.98 1.14 10.59
C LEU A 74 -19.59 1.63 10.20
N GLN A 75 -19.47 2.37 9.09
CA GLN A 75 -18.20 2.93 8.65
C GLN A 75 -17.62 3.89 9.71
N ARG A 76 -18.46 4.79 10.26
CA ARG A 76 -18.03 5.73 11.31
C ARG A 76 -17.64 5.03 12.61
N VAL A 77 -18.34 3.96 12.99
CA VAL A 77 -17.99 3.15 14.16
C VAL A 77 -16.65 2.44 13.96
N ARG A 78 -16.40 1.88 12.77
CA ARG A 78 -15.12 1.24 12.45
C ARG A 78 -13.95 2.22 12.53
N GLU A 79 -14.07 3.40 11.93
CA GLU A 79 -13.05 4.46 12.00
C GLU A 79 -12.78 4.89 13.45
N ALA A 80 -13.84 5.04 14.24
CA ALA A 80 -13.70 5.39 15.66
C ALA A 80 -13.07 4.26 16.49
N ALA A 81 -13.40 3.00 16.18
CA ALA A 81 -12.81 1.83 16.83
C ALA A 81 -11.30 1.74 16.55
N GLU A 82 -10.87 1.90 15.30
CA GLU A 82 -9.44 1.92 14.95
C GLU A 82 -8.70 3.04 15.67
N LYS A 83 -9.27 4.24 15.68
CA LYS A 83 -8.69 5.38 16.40
C LYS A 83 -8.56 5.09 17.90
N ALA A 84 -9.62 4.57 18.52
CA ALA A 84 -9.63 4.19 19.93
C ALA A 84 -8.59 3.11 20.24
N LYS A 85 -8.47 2.06 19.43
CA LYS A 85 -7.43 1.02 19.52
C LYS A 85 -6.03 1.64 19.53
N CYS A 86 -5.75 2.52 18.57
CA CYS A 86 -4.46 3.19 18.46
C CYS A 86 -4.16 4.08 19.67
N GLU A 87 -5.13 4.88 20.13
CA GLU A 87 -4.99 5.71 21.34
C GLU A 87 -4.71 4.86 22.59
N LEU A 88 -5.42 3.74 22.77
CA LEU A 88 -5.26 2.82 23.90
C LEU A 88 -3.90 2.13 23.95
N SER A 89 -3.11 2.17 22.86
CA SER A 89 -1.72 1.71 22.88
C SER A 89 -0.80 2.63 23.69
N SER A 90 -1.22 3.87 23.96
CA SER A 90 -0.47 4.86 24.75
C SER A 90 -1.24 5.33 26.00
N ALA A 91 -2.54 5.56 25.89
CA ALA A 91 -3.43 5.97 26.97
C ALA A 91 -4.06 4.77 27.69
N MET A 92 -4.47 4.96 28.94
CA MET A 92 -5.19 3.93 29.72
C MET A 92 -6.69 3.89 29.43
N GLU A 93 -7.22 4.95 28.81
CA GLU A 93 -8.63 5.14 28.48
C GLU A 93 -8.74 6.08 27.28
N THR A 94 -9.80 5.91 26.49
CA THR A 94 -10.20 6.79 25.38
C THR A 94 -11.71 7.00 25.41
N GLU A 95 -12.18 8.06 24.75
CA GLU A 95 -13.60 8.36 24.57
C GLU A 95 -13.96 8.20 23.09
N VAL A 96 -14.91 7.31 22.80
CA VAL A 96 -15.58 7.21 21.51
C VAL A 96 -16.77 8.15 21.51
N ASN A 97 -16.66 9.25 20.76
CA ASN A 97 -17.70 10.26 20.62
C ASN A 97 -18.11 10.43 19.14
N LEU A 98 -19.28 9.89 18.79
CA LEU A 98 -19.88 9.94 17.46
C LEU A 98 -21.22 10.66 17.52
N PRO A 99 -21.25 11.99 17.27
CA PRO A 99 -22.48 12.74 17.26
C PRO A 99 -23.31 12.44 16.00
N PHE A 100 -24.64 12.49 16.13
CA PHE A 100 -25.58 12.28 15.01
C PHE A 100 -25.28 10.97 14.28
N ILE A 101 -25.14 9.87 15.02
CA ILE A 101 -24.82 8.56 14.44
C ILE A 101 -26.01 7.96 13.70
N THR A 102 -27.22 8.19 14.24
CA THR A 102 -28.51 7.80 13.65
C THR A 102 -29.61 8.74 14.19
N ALA A 103 -30.87 8.52 13.81
CA ALA A 103 -32.03 9.24 14.34
C ALA A 103 -33.21 8.28 14.56
N ASN A 104 -33.99 8.54 15.61
CA ASN A 104 -35.24 7.84 15.91
C ASN A 104 -36.39 8.84 16.16
N ALA A 105 -37.54 8.35 16.65
CA ALA A 105 -38.70 9.20 16.96
C ALA A 105 -38.41 10.26 18.04
N ASP A 106 -37.41 10.02 18.89
CA ASP A 106 -37.00 10.93 19.97
C ASP A 106 -35.93 11.96 19.50
N GLY A 107 -35.46 11.85 18.25
CA GLY A 107 -34.52 12.75 17.63
C GLY A 107 -33.19 12.09 17.24
N ALA A 108 -32.17 12.93 17.03
CA ALA A 108 -30.83 12.46 16.69
C ALA A 108 -30.20 11.72 17.88
N GLN A 109 -29.49 10.63 17.57
CA GLN A 109 -28.81 9.78 18.53
C GLN A 109 -27.31 9.92 18.39
N HIS A 110 -26.60 9.67 19.48
CA HIS A 110 -25.15 9.85 19.60
C HIS A 110 -24.54 8.63 20.30
N ILE A 111 -23.31 8.27 19.94
CA ILE A 111 -22.50 7.36 20.78
C ILE A 111 -21.54 8.23 21.57
N GLN A 112 -21.57 8.12 22.90
CA GLN A 112 -20.57 8.68 23.79
C GLN A 112 -20.22 7.61 24.82
N MET A 113 -19.02 7.04 24.73
CA MET A 113 -18.59 5.97 25.62
C MET A 113 -17.11 6.04 25.93
N HIS A 114 -16.76 5.79 27.19
CA HIS A 114 -15.39 5.60 27.61
C HIS A 114 -15.00 4.13 27.51
N ILE A 115 -13.82 3.87 26.95
CA ILE A 115 -13.26 2.53 26.81
C ILE A 115 -11.88 2.53 27.44
N SER A 116 -11.68 1.66 28.43
CA SER A 116 -10.38 1.47 29.05
C SER A 116 -9.52 0.48 28.28
N ARG A 117 -8.19 0.59 28.44
CA ARG A 117 -7.23 -0.36 27.87
C ARG A 117 -7.52 -1.80 28.32
N SER A 118 -7.78 -1.98 29.62
CA SER A 118 -8.09 -3.31 30.18
C SER A 118 -9.34 -3.93 29.56
N LYS A 119 -10.34 -3.12 29.22
CA LYS A 119 -11.54 -3.58 28.53
C LYS A 119 -11.19 -4.03 27.10
N PHE A 120 -10.42 -3.25 26.36
CA PHE A 120 -9.97 -3.62 25.01
C PHE A 120 -9.12 -4.90 25.00
N GLU A 121 -8.19 -5.05 25.96
CA GLU A 121 -7.40 -6.27 26.16
C GLU A 121 -8.30 -7.49 26.41
N THR A 122 -9.36 -7.34 27.20
CA THR A 122 -10.33 -8.42 27.46
C THR A 122 -11.09 -8.82 26.19
N ILE A 123 -11.51 -7.85 25.38
CA ILE A 123 -12.26 -8.09 24.13
C ILE A 123 -11.39 -8.82 23.11
N THR A 124 -10.08 -8.56 23.10
CA THR A 124 -9.14 -9.04 22.07
C THR A 124 -8.24 -10.19 22.53
N GLU A 125 -8.38 -10.66 23.77
CA GLU A 125 -7.55 -11.73 24.35
C GLU A 125 -7.43 -12.97 23.46
N LYS A 126 -8.55 -13.40 22.85
CA LYS A 126 -8.56 -14.57 21.95
C LYS A 126 -7.76 -14.36 20.67
N LEU A 127 -7.76 -13.14 20.12
CA LEU A 127 -6.99 -12.80 18.91
C LEU A 127 -5.49 -12.83 19.20
N ILE A 128 -5.07 -12.28 20.34
CA ILE A 128 -3.68 -12.36 20.81
C ILE A 128 -3.30 -13.83 21.08
N GLY A 129 -4.20 -14.62 21.69
CA GLY A 129 -3.96 -16.05 21.89
C GLY A 129 -3.77 -16.84 20.58
N ARG A 130 -4.49 -16.46 19.51
CA ARG A 130 -4.36 -17.08 18.18
C ARG A 130 -2.97 -16.89 17.57
N SER A 131 -2.28 -15.76 17.83
CA SER A 131 -0.94 -15.53 17.29
C SER A 131 0.16 -16.33 18.00
N ILE A 132 -0.03 -16.71 19.28
CA ILE A 132 0.97 -17.47 20.03
C ILE A 132 1.06 -18.95 19.59
N ALA A 133 -0.04 -19.52 19.08
CA ALA A 133 -0.05 -20.93 18.65
C ALA A 133 0.88 -21.18 17.43
N PRO A 134 0.86 -20.37 16.35
CA PRO A 134 1.84 -20.46 15.28
C PRO A 134 3.28 -20.26 15.76
N CYS A 135 3.55 -19.40 16.76
CA CYS A 135 4.90 -19.25 17.30
C CYS A 135 5.43 -20.56 17.89
N LYS A 136 4.61 -21.28 18.66
CA LYS A 136 4.97 -22.61 19.21
C LYS A 136 5.28 -23.60 18.10
N GLN A 137 4.45 -23.62 17.06
CA GLN A 137 4.63 -24.54 15.94
C GLN A 137 5.88 -24.19 15.14
N CYS A 138 6.14 -22.91 14.90
CA CYS A 138 7.33 -22.42 14.19
C CYS A 138 8.62 -22.82 14.92
N MET A 139 8.67 -22.65 16.25
CA MET A 139 9.83 -23.08 17.06
C MET A 139 10.07 -24.59 16.96
N LYS A 140 8.99 -25.38 17.01
CA LYS A 140 9.05 -26.85 16.87
C LYS A 140 9.54 -27.25 15.48
N ASP A 141 9.02 -26.61 14.43
CA ASP A 141 9.38 -26.91 13.04
C ASP A 141 10.84 -26.52 12.74
N ALA A 142 11.32 -25.42 13.33
CA ALA A 142 12.72 -25.00 13.25
C ALA A 142 13.67 -25.87 14.09
N GLY A 143 13.12 -26.70 14.99
CA GLY A 143 13.92 -27.58 15.86
C GLY A 143 14.74 -26.84 16.92
N VAL A 144 14.29 -25.66 17.35
CA VAL A 144 14.99 -24.79 18.31
C VAL A 144 14.19 -24.58 19.59
N GLU A 145 14.90 -24.39 20.70
CA GLU A 145 14.35 -23.99 21.98
C GLU A 145 14.28 -22.47 22.14
N LEU A 146 13.36 -21.97 22.98
CA LEU A 146 13.20 -20.53 23.24
C LEU A 146 14.49 -19.84 23.71
N LYS A 147 15.33 -20.55 24.47
CA LYS A 147 16.60 -20.03 25.00
C LYS A 147 17.67 -19.80 23.92
N GLU A 148 17.51 -20.44 22.76
CA GLU A 148 18.45 -20.35 21.63
C GLU A 148 18.17 -19.12 20.77
N ILE A 149 16.95 -18.58 20.83
CA ILE A 149 16.62 -17.32 20.15
C ILE A 149 17.43 -16.18 20.77
N ASN A 150 18.25 -15.52 19.97
CA ASN A 150 19.07 -14.38 20.36
C ASN A 150 18.24 -13.11 20.46
N ASP A 151 17.39 -12.84 19.47
CA ASP A 151 16.57 -11.64 19.38
C ASP A 151 15.15 -11.97 18.92
N VAL A 152 14.17 -11.22 19.42
CA VAL A 152 12.78 -11.25 18.97
C VAL A 152 12.47 -9.90 18.35
N VAL A 153 12.19 -9.85 17.06
CA VAL A 153 11.90 -8.62 16.32
C VAL A 153 10.40 -8.49 16.12
N LEU A 154 9.85 -7.32 16.45
CA LEU A 154 8.43 -7.00 16.20
C LEU A 154 8.31 -6.20 14.90
N VAL A 155 7.41 -6.63 14.03
CA VAL A 155 7.06 -5.97 12.76
C VAL A 155 5.55 -5.80 12.69
N GLY A 156 5.08 -4.76 11.99
CA GLY A 156 3.66 -4.49 11.82
C GLY A 156 3.06 -3.63 12.93
N GLY A 157 2.18 -2.71 12.55
CA GLY A 157 1.63 -1.68 13.44
C GLY A 157 0.85 -2.23 14.64
N MET A 158 0.25 -3.42 14.51
CA MET A 158 -0.54 -4.01 15.60
C MET A 158 0.35 -4.51 16.76
N THR A 159 1.66 -4.70 16.53
CA THR A 159 2.63 -5.01 17.59
C THR A 159 2.88 -3.85 18.56
N ARG A 160 2.37 -2.65 18.26
CA ARG A 160 2.46 -1.48 19.16
C ARG A 160 1.55 -1.60 20.38
N MET A 161 0.57 -2.50 20.36
CA MET A 161 -0.31 -2.76 21.51
C MET A 161 0.51 -3.33 22.68
N PRO A 162 0.49 -2.71 23.88
CA PRO A 162 1.28 -3.16 25.03
C PRO A 162 1.04 -4.63 25.40
N LYS A 163 -0.20 -5.10 25.30
CA LYS A 163 -0.56 -6.49 25.61
C LYS A 163 0.03 -7.50 24.64
N VAL A 164 0.15 -7.15 23.35
CA VAL A 164 0.84 -8.00 22.36
C VAL A 164 2.32 -8.13 22.73
N VAL A 165 2.98 -7.01 23.05
CA VAL A 165 4.39 -7.00 23.49
C VAL A 165 4.57 -7.83 24.77
N GLU A 166 3.65 -7.72 25.73
CA GLU A 166 3.66 -8.50 26.97
C GLU A 166 3.56 -10.00 26.69
N GLU A 167 2.61 -10.44 25.87
CA GLU A 167 2.43 -11.86 25.56
C GLU A 167 3.61 -12.42 24.74
N VAL A 168 4.16 -11.65 23.80
CA VAL A 168 5.37 -12.04 23.07
C VAL A 168 6.55 -12.18 24.03
N LYS A 169 6.76 -11.20 24.92
CA LYS A 169 7.82 -11.25 25.95
C LYS A 169 7.63 -12.45 26.88
N ARG A 170 6.40 -12.73 27.30
CA ARG A 170 6.05 -13.88 28.15
C ARG A 170 6.34 -15.20 27.44
N PHE A 171 5.99 -15.32 26.17
CA PHE A 171 6.20 -16.53 25.39
C PHE A 171 7.70 -16.80 25.14
N PHE A 172 8.42 -15.82 24.59
CA PHE A 172 9.85 -15.97 24.27
C PHE A 172 10.79 -15.80 25.48
N GLN A 173 10.24 -15.37 26.63
CA GLN A 173 11.01 -15.10 27.86
C GLN A 173 12.13 -14.08 27.63
N LYS A 174 11.92 -13.14 26.70
CA LYS A 174 12.92 -12.19 26.24
C LYS A 174 12.26 -10.86 25.87
N GLU A 175 12.98 -9.76 26.13
CA GLU A 175 12.57 -8.44 25.66
C GLU A 175 12.67 -8.34 24.14
N PRO A 176 11.61 -7.95 23.42
CA PRO A 176 11.69 -7.74 21.99
C PRO A 176 12.65 -6.60 21.64
N PHE A 177 13.39 -6.80 20.55
CA PHE A 177 14.37 -5.88 20.02
C PHE A 177 13.67 -4.65 19.42
N ARG A 178 14.07 -3.46 19.90
CA ARG A 178 13.46 -2.17 19.51
C ARG A 178 14.24 -1.39 18.43
N GLY A 179 15.31 -1.97 17.90
CA GLY A 179 16.15 -1.29 16.90
C GLY A 179 15.64 -1.36 15.47
N VAL A 180 14.41 -1.85 15.26
CA VAL A 180 13.77 -1.99 13.95
C VAL A 180 12.52 -1.10 13.94
N ASN A 181 12.32 -0.35 12.86
CA ASN A 181 11.06 0.36 12.64
C ASN A 181 10.01 -0.64 12.13
N PRO A 182 8.95 -0.93 12.89
CA PRO A 182 7.97 -1.96 12.52
C PRO A 182 7.16 -1.61 11.26
N ASP A 183 7.13 -0.34 10.84
CA ASP A 183 6.34 0.11 9.68
C ASP A 183 7.17 0.08 8.37
N GLU A 184 8.50 0.16 8.47
CA GLU A 184 9.39 0.35 7.31
C GLU A 184 10.27 -0.87 7.02
N ALA A 185 10.46 -1.76 8.00
CA ALA A 185 11.41 -2.87 7.92
C ALA A 185 11.22 -3.74 6.68
N VAL A 186 9.96 -4.05 6.34
CA VAL A 186 9.61 -4.89 5.18
C VAL A 186 10.01 -4.21 3.88
N ALA A 187 9.66 -2.93 3.71
CA ALA A 187 9.99 -2.16 2.50
C ALA A 187 11.51 -1.99 2.32
N LEU A 188 12.24 -1.75 3.41
CA LEU A 188 13.71 -1.69 3.40
C LEU A 188 14.34 -3.04 3.04
N GLY A 189 13.79 -4.14 3.55
CA GLY A 189 14.21 -5.50 3.21
C GLY A 189 14.01 -5.79 1.72
N ALA A 190 12.84 -5.45 1.17
CA ALA A 190 12.54 -5.60 -0.25
C ALA A 190 13.49 -4.77 -1.15
N ALA A 191 13.77 -3.51 -0.78
CA ALA A 191 14.72 -2.68 -1.51
C ALA A 191 16.15 -3.27 -1.48
N THR A 192 16.56 -3.83 -0.33
CA THR A 192 17.84 -4.51 -0.17
C THR A 192 17.93 -5.74 -1.07
N LEU A 193 16.88 -6.57 -1.11
CA LEU A 193 16.80 -7.73 -2.00
C LEU A 193 16.90 -7.31 -3.47
N GLY A 194 16.22 -6.23 -3.88
CA GLY A 194 16.36 -5.66 -5.22
C GLY A 194 17.80 -5.25 -5.54
N GLY A 195 18.52 -4.68 -4.57
CA GLY A 195 19.95 -4.38 -4.68
C GLY A 195 20.83 -5.63 -4.83
N VAL A 196 20.51 -6.73 -4.13
CA VAL A 196 21.19 -8.02 -4.29
C VAL A 196 20.96 -8.60 -5.69
N LEU A 197 19.72 -8.58 -6.17
CA LEU A 197 19.37 -9.10 -7.51
C LEU A 197 20.05 -8.32 -8.64
N ARG A 198 20.30 -7.02 -8.48
CA ARG A 198 21.10 -6.21 -9.44
C ARG A 198 22.61 -6.37 -9.26
N GLY A 199 23.07 -6.93 -8.15
CA GLY A 199 24.49 -7.05 -7.80
C GLY A 199 25.10 -5.79 -7.16
N ASP A 200 24.28 -4.79 -6.81
CA ASP A 200 24.69 -3.58 -6.09
C ASP A 200 25.09 -3.90 -4.63
N VAL A 201 24.41 -4.88 -4.03
CA VAL A 201 24.66 -5.37 -2.67
C VAL A 201 25.34 -6.73 -2.75
N LYS A 202 26.53 -6.85 -2.14
CA LYS A 202 27.35 -8.07 -2.15
C LYS A 202 27.45 -8.68 -0.77
N GLY A 203 27.66 -10.00 -0.71
CA GLY A 203 27.87 -10.74 0.54
C GLY A 203 26.59 -11.01 1.32
N LEU A 204 25.42 -10.95 0.67
CA LEU A 204 24.14 -11.35 1.25
C LEU A 204 23.58 -12.51 0.43
N VAL A 205 23.25 -13.61 1.11
CA VAL A 205 22.57 -14.76 0.52
C VAL A 205 21.29 -15.02 1.31
N LEU A 206 20.17 -15.15 0.61
CA LEU A 206 18.88 -15.48 1.21
C LEU A 206 18.51 -16.91 0.83
N LEU A 207 18.24 -17.74 1.84
CA LEU A 207 17.72 -19.09 1.72
C LEU A 207 16.35 -19.10 2.36
N ASP A 208 15.31 -19.09 1.52
CA ASP A 208 13.92 -19.10 1.96
C ASP A 208 13.34 -20.52 1.94
N VAL A 209 12.12 -20.70 2.44
CA VAL A 209 11.42 -22.00 2.51
C VAL A 209 10.00 -21.91 2.01
N THR A 210 9.42 -23.05 1.61
CA THR A 210 7.98 -23.11 1.32
C THR A 210 7.15 -23.24 2.62
N PRO A 211 6.10 -22.42 2.85
CA PRO A 211 5.40 -22.38 4.14
C PRO A 211 4.45 -23.56 4.39
N LEU A 212 4.00 -24.24 3.33
CA LEU A 212 3.05 -25.34 3.39
C LEU A 212 3.48 -26.48 2.49
N SER A 213 3.14 -27.71 2.87
CA SER A 213 3.47 -28.89 2.09
C SER A 213 2.69 -28.88 0.78
N LEU A 214 3.38 -29.22 -0.30
CA LEU A 214 2.82 -29.42 -1.64
C LEU A 214 2.77 -30.91 -1.94
N GLY A 215 1.66 -31.35 -2.54
CA GLY A 215 1.45 -32.76 -2.82
C GLY A 215 0.30 -33.01 -3.79
N ILE A 216 -0.05 -34.27 -3.96
CA ILE A 216 -1.12 -34.71 -4.86
C ILE A 216 -2.14 -35.60 -4.15
N GLU A 217 -3.36 -35.65 -4.69
CA GLU A 217 -4.34 -36.66 -4.33
C GLU A 217 -3.94 -38.02 -4.93
N THR A 218 -3.89 -39.05 -4.09
CA THR A 218 -3.69 -40.45 -4.51
C THR A 218 -4.94 -41.30 -4.24
N LEU A 219 -4.90 -42.57 -4.63
CA LEU A 219 -6.03 -43.49 -4.49
C LEU A 219 -6.57 -43.50 -3.05
N GLY A 220 -7.88 -43.31 -2.91
CA GLY A 220 -8.55 -43.23 -1.61
C GLY A 220 -8.69 -41.80 -1.06
N GLY A 221 -8.35 -40.77 -1.85
CA GLY A 221 -8.50 -39.37 -1.45
C GLY A 221 -7.43 -38.89 -0.47
N VAL A 222 -6.32 -39.62 -0.37
CA VAL A 222 -5.22 -39.34 0.57
C VAL A 222 -4.30 -38.27 -0.04
N PHE A 223 -3.87 -37.32 0.79
CA PHE A 223 -2.88 -36.33 0.42
C PHE A 223 -1.47 -36.91 0.55
N THR A 224 -0.81 -37.11 -0.58
CA THR A 224 0.59 -37.56 -0.62
C THR A 224 1.51 -36.36 -0.78
N ARG A 225 2.21 -36.02 0.31
CA ARG A 225 3.17 -34.91 0.37
C ARG A 225 4.38 -35.20 -0.53
N MET A 226 4.66 -34.27 -1.45
CA MET A 226 5.78 -34.34 -2.39
C MET A 226 6.94 -33.46 -1.92
N ILE A 227 6.62 -32.23 -1.49
CA ILE A 227 7.56 -31.29 -0.87
C ILE A 227 6.97 -30.91 0.49
N PRO A 228 7.57 -31.31 1.61
CA PRO A 228 7.13 -30.91 2.95
C PRO A 228 7.26 -29.40 3.16
N LYS A 229 6.43 -28.83 4.04
CA LYS A 229 6.61 -27.45 4.53
C LYS A 229 8.00 -27.23 5.12
N ASN A 230 8.44 -25.99 5.13
CA ASN A 230 9.77 -25.53 5.55
C ASN A 230 10.93 -26.15 4.74
N THR A 231 10.68 -26.74 3.57
CA THR A 231 11.75 -27.14 2.65
C THR A 231 12.37 -25.90 2.02
N THR A 232 13.69 -25.75 2.09
CA THR A 232 14.46 -24.67 1.45
C THR A 232 14.18 -24.61 -0.05
N ILE A 233 13.98 -23.41 -0.58
CA ILE A 233 13.76 -23.13 -2.00
C ILE A 233 14.94 -22.37 -2.61
N PRO A 234 15.25 -22.56 -3.92
CA PRO A 234 14.58 -23.44 -4.87
C PRO A 234 14.80 -24.94 -4.59
N THR A 235 13.84 -25.79 -4.95
CA THR A 235 13.93 -27.24 -4.72
C THR A 235 13.14 -28.06 -5.73
N LYS A 236 13.56 -29.31 -5.93
CA LYS A 236 12.94 -30.22 -6.87
C LYS A 236 12.78 -31.62 -6.29
N LYS A 237 11.58 -32.18 -6.41
CA LYS A 237 11.25 -33.54 -5.98
C LYS A 237 10.45 -34.29 -7.04
N SER A 238 10.83 -35.54 -7.30
CA SER A 238 10.16 -36.42 -8.25
C SER A 238 9.76 -37.72 -7.57
N GLN A 239 8.56 -38.20 -7.86
CA GLN A 239 8.06 -39.48 -7.38
C GLN A 239 7.27 -40.18 -8.48
N THR A 240 7.42 -41.50 -8.57
CA THR A 240 6.70 -42.31 -9.57
C THR A 240 5.41 -42.86 -8.96
N PHE A 241 4.31 -42.64 -9.67
CA PHE A 241 2.98 -43.16 -9.40
C PHE A 241 2.55 -44.09 -10.54
N SER A 242 1.40 -44.74 -10.39
CA SER A 242 0.82 -45.63 -11.40
C SER A 242 -0.68 -45.45 -11.52
N THR A 243 -1.28 -46.12 -12.52
CA THR A 243 -2.72 -46.10 -12.76
C THR A 243 -3.50 -46.79 -11.62
N ALA A 244 -4.72 -46.32 -11.41
CA ALA A 244 -5.64 -46.82 -10.38
C ALA A 244 -6.65 -47.85 -10.91
N ALA A 245 -6.75 -48.01 -12.23
CA ALA A 245 -7.62 -48.99 -12.90
C ALA A 245 -6.95 -49.66 -14.11
N ASP A 246 -7.45 -50.83 -14.48
CA ASP A 246 -7.01 -51.54 -15.68
C ASP A 246 -7.39 -50.76 -16.95
N ASN A 247 -6.51 -50.78 -17.95
CA ASN A 247 -6.69 -50.10 -19.24
C ASN A 247 -6.93 -48.59 -19.13
N GLN A 248 -6.52 -47.97 -18.03
CA GLN A 248 -6.61 -46.52 -17.83
C GLN A 248 -5.66 -45.78 -18.80
N THR A 249 -6.23 -44.98 -19.70
CA THR A 249 -5.48 -44.26 -20.75
C THR A 249 -5.16 -42.80 -20.41
N GLN A 250 -5.65 -42.31 -19.26
CA GLN A 250 -5.34 -40.98 -18.72
C GLN A 250 -5.17 -41.01 -17.20
N VAL A 251 -4.28 -40.19 -16.66
CA VAL A 251 -4.10 -40.01 -15.21
C VAL A 251 -4.35 -38.55 -14.86
N GLY A 252 -5.35 -38.30 -14.02
CA GLY A 252 -5.63 -36.97 -13.48
C GLY A 252 -4.73 -36.68 -12.28
N ILE A 253 -3.97 -35.58 -12.37
CA ILE A 253 -3.11 -35.09 -11.30
C ILE A 253 -3.78 -33.86 -10.70
N LYS A 254 -4.19 -33.98 -9.44
CA LYS A 254 -4.70 -32.85 -8.65
C LYS A 254 -3.68 -32.47 -7.61
N VAL A 255 -3.27 -31.21 -7.64
CA VAL A 255 -2.22 -30.64 -6.79
C VAL A 255 -2.86 -29.89 -5.65
N PHE A 256 -2.42 -30.17 -4.43
CA PHE A 256 -2.92 -29.55 -3.20
C PHE A 256 -1.79 -28.93 -2.38
N GLN A 257 -2.13 -27.92 -1.59
CA GLN A 257 -1.28 -27.31 -0.58
C GLN A 257 -1.96 -27.41 0.79
N GLY A 258 -1.23 -27.89 1.80
CA GLY A 258 -1.72 -27.98 3.18
C GLY A 258 -1.09 -29.12 3.98
N GLU A 259 -1.56 -29.30 5.21
CA GLU A 259 -0.97 -30.21 6.19
C GLU A 259 -1.89 -31.37 6.62
N ARG A 260 -3.12 -31.43 6.10
CA ARG A 260 -4.12 -32.45 6.46
C ARG A 260 -3.87 -33.74 5.68
N GLU A 261 -4.19 -34.89 6.28
CA GLU A 261 -3.94 -36.21 5.66
C GLU A 261 -4.85 -36.52 4.46
N MET A 262 -6.06 -35.95 4.43
CA MET A 262 -7.01 -36.14 3.34
C MET A 262 -6.91 -34.97 2.36
N ALA A 263 -6.89 -35.24 1.05
CA ALA A 263 -6.76 -34.21 0.03
C ALA A 263 -7.90 -33.18 0.07
N ALA A 264 -9.12 -33.63 0.37
CA ALA A 264 -10.32 -32.78 0.47
C ALA A 264 -10.27 -31.72 1.58
N ASP A 265 -9.42 -31.92 2.60
CA ASP A 265 -9.24 -30.98 3.72
C ASP A 265 -8.11 -29.97 3.46
N ASN A 266 -7.47 -30.01 2.28
CA ASN A 266 -6.39 -29.12 1.88
C ASN A 266 -6.83 -28.21 0.74
N GLN A 267 -6.04 -27.17 0.47
CA GLN A 267 -6.34 -26.22 -0.60
C GLN A 267 -5.99 -26.85 -1.96
N LEU A 268 -6.98 -27.01 -2.84
CA LEU A 268 -6.73 -27.38 -4.23
C LEU A 268 -6.03 -26.22 -4.93
N MET A 269 -4.86 -26.48 -5.51
CA MET A 269 -4.05 -25.50 -6.22
C MET A 269 -4.26 -25.56 -7.74
N GLY A 270 -4.49 -26.75 -8.27
CA GLY A 270 -4.72 -26.95 -9.70
C GLY A 270 -4.88 -28.42 -10.06
N GLN A 271 -5.34 -28.68 -11.27
CA GLN A 271 -5.48 -30.04 -11.78
C GLN A 271 -5.22 -30.10 -13.27
N PHE A 272 -4.67 -31.22 -13.73
CA PHE A 272 -4.44 -31.48 -15.14
C PHE A 272 -4.40 -32.98 -15.42
N ASP A 273 -4.71 -33.36 -16.66
CA ASP A 273 -4.75 -34.76 -17.09
C ASP A 273 -3.54 -35.09 -17.98
N LEU A 274 -2.79 -36.13 -17.61
CA LEU A 274 -1.82 -36.77 -18.50
C LEU A 274 -2.57 -37.78 -19.38
N VAL A 275 -2.81 -37.42 -20.64
CA VAL A 275 -3.55 -38.25 -21.61
C VAL A 275 -2.64 -39.08 -22.51
N GLY A 276 -3.18 -40.20 -22.99
CA GLY A 276 -2.53 -41.03 -24.02
C GLY A 276 -1.54 -42.04 -23.46
N ILE A 277 -1.81 -42.55 -22.26
CA ILE A 277 -1.13 -43.69 -21.63
C ILE A 277 -1.60 -44.98 -22.34
N PRO A 278 -0.69 -45.89 -22.74
CA PRO A 278 -1.08 -47.16 -23.34
C PRO A 278 -1.94 -48.02 -22.39
N PRO A 279 -2.98 -48.70 -22.88
CA PRO A 279 -3.76 -49.64 -22.07
C PRO A 279 -2.87 -50.74 -21.47
N ALA A 280 -2.85 -50.83 -20.14
CA ALA A 280 -2.12 -51.84 -19.39
C ALA A 280 -2.87 -52.19 -18.10
N PRO A 281 -2.56 -53.33 -17.45
CA PRO A 281 -3.08 -53.64 -16.12
C PRO A 281 -2.74 -52.54 -15.11
N ARG A 282 -3.60 -52.36 -14.11
CA ARG A 282 -3.39 -51.42 -13.01
C ARG A 282 -2.00 -51.63 -12.38
N GLY A 283 -1.28 -50.54 -12.11
CA GLY A 283 0.03 -50.61 -11.46
C GLY A 283 1.21 -50.77 -12.43
N VAL A 284 0.97 -51.00 -13.73
CA VAL A 284 2.03 -51.17 -14.73
C VAL A 284 2.54 -49.83 -15.29
N PRO A 285 1.69 -48.87 -15.72
CA PRO A 285 2.18 -47.59 -16.22
C PRO A 285 2.97 -46.83 -15.15
N GLN A 286 4.08 -46.19 -15.52
CA GLN A 286 4.92 -45.43 -14.60
C GLN A 286 4.81 -43.95 -14.91
N VAL A 287 4.08 -43.21 -14.08
CA VAL A 287 3.90 -41.76 -14.20
C VAL A 287 4.78 -41.07 -13.17
N GLU A 288 5.87 -40.45 -13.63
CA GLU A 288 6.75 -39.65 -12.81
C GLU A 288 6.17 -38.24 -12.65
N VAL A 289 5.81 -37.88 -11.43
CA VAL A 289 5.34 -36.53 -11.09
C VAL A 289 6.50 -35.79 -10.42
N THR A 290 6.82 -34.62 -10.95
CA THR A 290 7.91 -33.76 -10.50
C THR A 290 7.35 -32.42 -10.06
N PHE A 291 7.68 -32.02 -8.85
CA PHE A 291 7.45 -30.69 -8.30
C PHE A 291 8.78 -29.93 -8.33
N ASP A 292 8.77 -28.74 -8.91
CA ASP A 292 9.91 -27.85 -9.03
C ASP A 292 9.49 -26.47 -8.49
N ILE A 293 10.08 -26.03 -7.39
CA ILE A 293 9.80 -24.71 -6.80
C ILE A 293 10.98 -23.81 -7.09
N ASP A 294 10.72 -22.69 -7.76
CA ASP A 294 11.75 -21.70 -8.09
C ASP A 294 12.11 -20.80 -6.91
N ALA A 295 13.05 -19.87 -7.13
CA ALA A 295 13.48 -18.93 -6.09
C ALA A 295 12.41 -17.91 -5.69
N ASN A 296 11.33 -17.76 -6.46
CA ASN A 296 10.19 -16.89 -6.15
C ASN A 296 9.06 -17.65 -5.40
N GLY A 297 9.25 -18.94 -5.13
CA GLY A 297 8.22 -19.79 -4.55
C GLY A 297 7.14 -20.27 -5.54
N ILE A 298 7.33 -20.07 -6.85
CA ILE A 298 6.39 -20.55 -7.88
C ILE A 298 6.65 -22.03 -8.11
N CYS A 299 5.60 -22.85 -8.04
CA CYS A 299 5.70 -24.29 -8.22
C CYS A 299 5.30 -24.73 -9.64
N HIS A 300 6.19 -25.42 -10.34
CA HIS A 300 5.92 -26.10 -11.59
C HIS A 300 5.73 -27.59 -11.31
N VAL A 301 4.56 -28.12 -11.68
CA VAL A 301 4.25 -29.55 -11.53
C VAL A 301 4.23 -30.18 -12.91
N THR A 302 5.08 -31.17 -13.13
CA THR A 302 5.20 -31.90 -14.39
C THR A 302 4.91 -33.38 -14.16
N ALA A 303 4.01 -33.96 -14.94
CA ALA A 303 3.80 -35.40 -15.00
C ALA A 303 4.36 -35.96 -16.32
N LYS A 304 5.12 -37.05 -16.24
CA LYS A 304 5.73 -37.72 -17.38
C LYS A 304 5.45 -39.22 -17.32
N ASP A 305 4.87 -39.77 -18.38
CA ASP A 305 4.85 -41.22 -18.57
C ASP A 305 6.24 -41.69 -19.00
N LYS A 306 6.87 -42.55 -18.20
CA LYS A 306 8.24 -43.03 -18.46
C LYS A 306 8.31 -43.96 -19.67
N ALA A 307 7.21 -44.61 -20.06
CA ALA A 307 7.19 -45.51 -21.20
C ALA A 307 7.11 -44.76 -22.54
N THR A 308 6.18 -43.80 -22.66
CA THR A 308 5.98 -43.04 -23.91
C THR A 308 6.77 -41.74 -23.98
N GLY A 309 7.28 -41.24 -22.85
CA GLY A 309 7.93 -39.94 -22.76
C GLY A 309 6.96 -38.76 -22.83
N LYS A 310 5.65 -38.99 -22.95
CA LYS A 310 4.64 -37.93 -22.95
C LYS A 310 4.65 -37.17 -21.63
N THR A 311 4.54 -35.86 -21.73
CA THR A 311 4.55 -34.95 -20.58
C THR A 311 3.34 -34.04 -20.62
N GLN A 312 2.82 -33.73 -19.43
CA GLN A 312 1.91 -32.62 -19.21
C GLN A 312 2.35 -31.88 -17.95
N ASN A 313 2.16 -30.56 -17.91
CA ASN A 313 2.53 -29.76 -16.77
C ASN A 313 1.51 -28.66 -16.49
N ILE A 314 1.60 -28.14 -15.28
CA ILE A 314 0.88 -26.96 -14.83
C ILE A 314 1.84 -26.10 -14.03
N THR A 315 1.72 -24.79 -14.17
CA THR A 315 2.35 -23.84 -13.24
C THR A 315 1.32 -23.48 -12.20
N ILE A 316 1.64 -23.75 -10.94
CA ILE A 316 0.84 -23.41 -9.79
C ILE A 316 1.17 -21.99 -9.40
N THR A 317 0.30 -21.06 -9.78
CA THR A 317 0.27 -19.71 -9.25
C THR A 317 -0.75 -19.65 -8.11
N ALA A 318 -0.60 -18.70 -7.18
CA ALA A 318 -1.59 -18.51 -6.12
C ALA A 318 -2.99 -18.36 -6.73
N ASN A 319 -3.93 -19.19 -6.29
CA ASN A 319 -5.32 -19.15 -6.78
C ASN A 319 -5.91 -17.76 -6.52
N GLY A 320 -6.36 -17.11 -7.60
CA GLY A 320 -6.70 -15.68 -7.64
C GLY A 320 -6.00 -14.92 -8.79
N GLY A 321 -5.05 -15.56 -9.48
CA GLY A 321 -4.35 -14.96 -10.61
C GLY A 321 -5.27 -14.62 -11.80
N LEU A 322 -5.10 -13.42 -12.32
CA LEU A 322 -5.72 -12.94 -13.55
C LEU A 322 -5.23 -13.75 -14.76
N SER A 323 -6.12 -14.04 -15.71
CA SER A 323 -5.71 -14.58 -17.01
C SER A 323 -4.84 -13.57 -17.75
N LYS A 324 -4.06 -14.02 -18.74
CA LYS A 324 -3.25 -13.09 -19.57
C LYS A 324 -4.10 -12.01 -20.22
N GLU A 325 -5.29 -12.39 -20.70
CA GLU A 325 -6.25 -11.49 -21.31
C GLU A 325 -6.78 -10.45 -20.30
N GLN A 326 -7.01 -10.86 -19.05
CA GLN A 326 -7.41 -9.95 -17.97
C GLN A 326 -6.28 -8.99 -17.59
N ILE A 327 -5.03 -9.47 -17.54
CA ILE A 327 -3.84 -8.64 -17.29
C ILE A 327 -3.70 -7.59 -18.40
N GLU A 328 -3.77 -8.00 -19.67
CA GLU A 328 -3.69 -7.09 -20.80
C GLU A 328 -4.85 -6.07 -20.81
N GLN A 329 -6.05 -6.50 -20.44
CA GLN A 329 -7.19 -5.58 -20.31
C GLN A 329 -6.96 -4.55 -19.20
N MET A 330 -6.51 -4.98 -18.02
CA MET A 330 -6.20 -4.06 -16.93
C MET A 330 -5.07 -3.08 -17.26
N ILE A 331 -4.07 -3.49 -18.03
CA ILE A 331 -3.02 -2.60 -18.54
C ILE A 331 -3.65 -1.52 -19.43
N ARG A 332 -4.49 -1.91 -20.40
CA ARG A 332 -5.20 -0.97 -21.28
C ARG A 332 -6.11 -0.02 -20.49
N ASP A 333 -6.85 -0.52 -19.52
CA ASP A 333 -7.73 0.28 -18.68
C ASP A 333 -6.92 1.29 -17.84
N SER A 334 -5.78 0.87 -17.28
CA SER A 334 -4.86 1.75 -16.54
C SER A 334 -4.28 2.86 -17.42
N GLU A 335 -3.92 2.57 -18.67
CA GLU A 335 -3.45 3.58 -19.63
C GLU A 335 -4.56 4.60 -19.96
N GLN A 336 -5.79 4.13 -20.16
CA GLN A 336 -6.95 5.00 -20.39
C GLN A 336 -7.28 5.87 -19.17
N HIS A 337 -7.18 5.32 -17.96
CA HIS A 337 -7.37 6.07 -16.72
C HIS A 337 -6.28 7.13 -16.53
N ALA A 338 -5.02 6.80 -16.82
CA ALA A 338 -3.91 7.75 -16.78
C ALA A 338 -4.15 8.95 -17.74
N GLU A 339 -4.66 8.68 -18.94
CA GLU A 339 -5.02 9.74 -19.88
C GLU A 339 -6.22 10.56 -19.39
N ALA A 340 -7.27 9.93 -18.86
CA ALA A 340 -8.41 10.63 -18.29
C ALA A 340 -8.01 11.52 -17.10
N ASP A 341 -7.09 11.06 -16.25
CA ASP A 341 -6.55 11.83 -15.13
C ASP A 341 -5.64 12.96 -15.60
N ARG A 342 -4.85 12.76 -16.66
CA ARG A 342 -4.09 13.83 -17.32
C ARG A 342 -5.01 14.93 -17.84
N VAL A 343 -6.09 14.58 -18.54
CA VAL A 343 -7.07 15.56 -19.05
C VAL A 343 -7.75 16.32 -17.91
N LYS A 344 -8.15 15.63 -16.82
CA LYS A 344 -8.69 16.29 -15.62
C LYS A 344 -7.68 17.25 -15.01
N ARG A 345 -6.42 16.84 -14.87
CA ARG A 345 -5.35 17.68 -14.35
C ARG A 345 -5.16 18.92 -15.22
N GLU A 346 -5.08 18.76 -16.52
CA GLU A 346 -4.93 19.88 -17.46
C GLU A 346 -6.12 20.85 -17.40
N LEU A 347 -7.35 20.34 -17.19
CA LEU A 347 -8.54 21.18 -16.97
C LEU A 347 -8.48 21.95 -15.65
N VAL A 348 -8.01 21.32 -14.58
CA VAL A 348 -7.80 21.98 -13.28
C VAL A 348 -6.72 23.07 -13.40
N GLU A 349 -5.61 22.79 -14.07
CA GLU A 349 -4.56 23.78 -14.35
C GLU A 349 -5.08 24.96 -15.17
N ALA A 350 -5.90 24.69 -16.20
CA ALA A 350 -6.56 25.74 -16.98
C ALA A 350 -7.53 26.59 -16.14
N ARG A 351 -8.29 25.99 -15.23
CA ARG A 351 -9.15 26.70 -14.26
C ARG A 351 -8.36 27.58 -13.31
N ASN A 352 -7.26 27.07 -12.75
CA ASN A 352 -6.40 27.84 -11.86
C ASN A 352 -5.76 29.05 -12.58
N ASN A 353 -5.34 28.87 -13.84
CA ASN A 353 -4.85 29.98 -14.66
C ASN A 353 -5.97 31.01 -14.91
N ALA A 354 -7.15 30.57 -15.33
CA ALA A 354 -8.31 31.43 -15.55
C ALA A 354 -8.66 32.27 -14.31
N GLU A 355 -8.68 31.65 -13.13
CA GLU A 355 -8.93 32.32 -11.84
C GLU A 355 -7.89 33.39 -11.52
N THR A 356 -6.62 33.08 -11.78
CA THR A 356 -5.50 34.02 -11.59
C THR A 356 -5.63 35.22 -12.53
N GLN A 357 -5.99 34.99 -13.80
CA GLN A 357 -6.21 36.07 -14.77
C GLN A 357 -7.44 36.90 -14.44
N LEU A 358 -8.54 36.29 -14.00
CA LEU A 358 -9.73 37.00 -13.51
C LEU A 358 -9.37 37.96 -12.38
N THR A 359 -8.68 37.47 -11.35
CA THR A 359 -8.29 38.27 -10.19
C THR A 359 -7.38 39.43 -10.60
N THR A 360 -6.45 39.18 -11.52
CA THR A 360 -5.54 40.22 -12.05
C THR A 360 -6.30 41.29 -12.83
N ALA A 361 -7.22 40.87 -13.72
CA ALA A 361 -8.03 41.78 -14.51
C ALA A 361 -8.95 42.64 -13.64
N GLU A 362 -9.59 42.06 -12.62
CA GLU A 362 -10.46 42.79 -11.69
C GLU A 362 -9.68 43.82 -10.86
N LYS A 363 -8.48 43.48 -10.42
CA LYS A 363 -7.60 44.43 -9.72
C LYS A 363 -7.21 45.60 -10.63
N GLN A 364 -6.74 45.30 -11.84
CA GLN A 364 -6.29 46.32 -12.79
C GLN A 364 -7.42 47.24 -13.26
N LEU A 365 -8.63 46.71 -13.43
CA LEU A 365 -9.84 47.49 -13.71
C LEU A 365 -10.11 48.58 -12.66
N GLY A 366 -9.75 48.33 -11.39
CA GLY A 366 -9.86 49.31 -10.31
C GLY A 366 -8.70 50.33 -10.25
N GLU A 367 -7.57 50.02 -10.88
CA GLU A 367 -6.35 50.84 -10.82
C GLU A 367 -6.16 51.77 -12.04
N TRP A 368 -6.71 51.41 -13.22
CA TRP A 368 -6.55 52.19 -14.44
C TRP A 368 -7.24 53.57 -14.39
N LYS A 369 -6.47 54.62 -14.70
CA LYS A 369 -6.92 56.03 -14.69
C LYS A 369 -7.10 56.62 -16.08
N TYR A 370 -6.37 56.13 -17.07
CA TYR A 370 -6.25 56.70 -18.41
C TYR A 370 -6.87 55.83 -19.52
N VAL A 371 -7.25 54.59 -19.20
CA VAL A 371 -8.05 53.72 -20.09
C VAL A 371 -9.48 54.24 -20.24
N SER A 372 -10.03 54.23 -21.46
CA SER A 372 -11.38 54.73 -21.75
C SER A 372 -12.49 53.87 -21.12
N ASP A 373 -13.65 54.46 -20.89
CA ASP A 373 -14.81 53.72 -20.35
C ASP A 373 -15.26 52.58 -21.27
N ALA A 374 -15.15 52.75 -22.59
CA ALA A 374 -15.50 51.71 -23.56
C ALA A 374 -14.57 50.49 -23.47
N GLU A 375 -13.26 50.72 -23.29
CA GLU A 375 -12.27 49.64 -23.11
C GLU A 375 -12.46 48.93 -21.75
N LYS A 376 -12.74 49.69 -20.69
CA LYS A 376 -13.05 49.14 -19.36
C LYS A 376 -14.30 48.26 -19.38
N GLU A 377 -15.35 48.68 -20.09
CA GLU A 377 -16.56 47.85 -20.21
C GLU A 377 -16.35 46.59 -21.04
N ASN A 378 -15.49 46.63 -22.06
CA ASN A 378 -15.09 45.42 -22.78
C ASN A 378 -14.39 44.40 -21.86
N VAL A 379 -13.46 44.84 -21.01
CA VAL A 379 -12.77 43.95 -20.06
C VAL A 379 -13.75 43.42 -18.99
N LYS A 380 -14.66 44.25 -18.46
CA LYS A 380 -15.69 43.80 -17.52
C LYS A 380 -16.61 42.73 -18.13
N ALA A 381 -17.01 42.89 -19.39
CA ALA A 381 -17.80 41.89 -20.09
C ALA A 381 -17.06 40.54 -20.21
N LEU A 382 -15.77 40.57 -20.55
CA LEU A 382 -14.92 39.37 -20.65
C LEU A 382 -14.69 38.70 -19.28
N VAL A 383 -14.59 39.48 -18.19
CA VAL A 383 -14.52 38.96 -16.82
C VAL A 383 -15.79 38.17 -16.46
N VAL A 384 -16.97 38.72 -16.79
CA VAL A 384 -18.25 38.03 -16.55
C VAL A 384 -18.37 36.75 -17.39
N GLU A 385 -17.95 36.81 -18.66
CA GLU A 385 -17.93 35.64 -19.56
C GLU A 385 -17.05 34.52 -19.03
N LEU A 386 -15.79 34.83 -18.64
CA LEU A 386 -14.85 33.84 -18.13
C LEU A 386 -15.30 33.26 -16.78
N ARG A 387 -15.84 34.08 -15.88
CA ARG A 387 -16.42 33.62 -14.60
C ARG A 387 -17.56 32.61 -14.84
N LYS A 388 -18.47 32.91 -15.76
CA LYS A 388 -19.56 31.99 -16.12
C LYS A 388 -19.05 30.69 -16.75
N ALA A 389 -17.98 30.75 -17.54
CA ALA A 389 -17.36 29.55 -18.10
C ALA A 389 -16.72 28.66 -17.02
N MET A 390 -16.15 29.24 -15.97
CA MET A 390 -15.56 28.50 -14.84
C MET A 390 -16.61 27.81 -13.95
N GLU A 391 -17.80 28.40 -13.81
CA GLU A 391 -18.92 27.80 -13.07
C GLU A 391 -19.50 26.55 -13.75
N ASN A 392 -19.27 26.38 -15.06
CA ASN A 392 -19.73 25.21 -15.78
C ASN A 392 -18.84 23.99 -15.45
N PRO A 393 -19.37 22.95 -14.78
CA PRO A 393 -18.59 21.76 -14.42
C PRO A 393 -18.06 21.00 -15.64
N ASN A 394 -18.69 21.18 -16.81
CA ASN A 394 -18.41 20.46 -18.05
C ASN A 394 -17.72 21.35 -19.10
N VAL A 395 -17.13 22.48 -18.71
CA VAL A 395 -16.41 23.35 -19.66
C VAL A 395 -15.23 22.58 -20.29
N ALA A 396 -15.10 22.66 -21.62
CA ALA A 396 -13.94 22.10 -22.30
C ALA A 396 -12.69 22.95 -21.98
N LYS A 397 -11.56 22.29 -21.79
CA LYS A 397 -10.27 22.94 -21.50
C LYS A 397 -9.94 24.02 -22.54
N ASP A 398 -10.16 23.72 -23.82
CA ASP A 398 -9.81 24.62 -24.92
C ASP A 398 -10.70 25.87 -24.93
N ASP A 399 -11.99 25.73 -24.63
CA ASP A 399 -12.92 26.86 -24.51
C ASP A 399 -12.53 27.78 -23.35
N LEU A 400 -12.17 27.19 -22.21
CA LEU A 400 -11.73 27.91 -21.02
C LEU A 400 -10.40 28.64 -21.27
N THR A 401 -9.46 27.99 -21.96
CA THR A 401 -8.17 28.57 -22.34
C THR A 401 -8.38 29.74 -23.32
N ALA A 402 -9.23 29.56 -24.34
CA ALA A 402 -9.54 30.60 -25.31
C ALA A 402 -10.21 31.83 -24.66
N ALA A 403 -11.14 31.62 -23.71
CA ALA A 403 -11.76 32.71 -22.96
C ALA A 403 -10.72 33.44 -22.07
N THR A 404 -9.81 32.70 -21.45
CA THR A 404 -8.70 33.26 -20.66
C THR A 404 -7.76 34.11 -21.52
N ASP A 405 -7.38 33.62 -22.71
CA ASP A 405 -6.51 34.34 -23.65
C ASP A 405 -7.17 35.62 -24.18
N LYS A 406 -8.49 35.59 -24.43
CA LYS A 406 -9.26 36.79 -24.82
C LYS A 406 -9.20 37.86 -23.75
N LEU A 407 -9.46 37.49 -22.49
CA LEU A 407 -9.38 38.41 -21.36
C LEU A 407 -7.96 38.98 -21.23
N GLN A 408 -6.94 38.13 -21.28
CA GLN A 408 -5.55 38.54 -21.14
C GLN A 408 -5.13 39.53 -22.24
N LYS A 409 -5.54 39.32 -23.49
CA LYS A 409 -5.27 40.25 -24.59
C LYS A 409 -5.92 41.62 -24.37
N ALA A 410 -7.20 41.64 -23.99
CA ALA A 410 -7.91 42.89 -23.73
C ALA A 410 -7.28 43.68 -22.56
N VAL A 411 -6.89 42.96 -21.51
CA VAL A 411 -6.20 43.52 -20.34
C VAL A 411 -4.82 44.09 -20.71
N MET A 412 -4.05 43.38 -21.54
CA MET A 412 -2.73 43.84 -22.00
C MET A 412 -2.83 45.09 -22.89
N GLU A 413 -3.84 45.17 -23.74
CA GLU A 413 -4.09 46.34 -24.59
C GLU A 413 -4.45 47.57 -23.74
N CYS A 414 -5.35 47.40 -22.77
CA CYS A 414 -5.69 48.44 -21.79
C CYS A 414 -4.46 48.89 -20.97
N GLY A 415 -3.65 47.94 -20.50
CA GLY A 415 -2.42 48.23 -19.77
C GLY A 415 -1.40 49.02 -20.60
N ARG A 416 -1.33 48.77 -21.92
CA ARG A 416 -0.49 49.56 -22.83
C ARG A 416 -1.00 50.98 -22.99
N THR A 417 -2.31 51.17 -23.13
CA THR A 417 -2.96 52.49 -23.16
C THR A 417 -2.68 53.26 -21.87
N GLU A 418 -2.87 52.62 -20.71
CA GLU A 418 -2.58 53.19 -19.40
C GLU A 418 -1.12 53.66 -19.29
N TYR A 419 -0.17 52.81 -19.68
CA TYR A 419 1.26 53.14 -19.61
C TYR A 419 1.65 54.27 -20.57
N GLN A 420 1.17 54.24 -21.82
CA GLN A 420 1.48 55.28 -22.82
C GLN A 420 0.90 56.63 -22.40
N GLN A 421 -0.33 56.67 -21.90
CA GLN A 421 -0.96 57.90 -21.45
C GLN A 421 -0.39 58.40 -20.12
N ALA A 422 -0.05 57.52 -19.17
CA ALA A 422 0.65 57.90 -17.95
C ALA A 422 2.05 58.46 -18.25
N ALA A 423 2.79 57.87 -19.20
CA ALA A 423 4.08 58.39 -19.65
C ALA A 423 3.95 59.75 -20.36
N ALA A 424 2.92 59.95 -21.20
CA ALA A 424 2.61 61.24 -21.81
C ALA A 424 2.20 62.30 -20.77
N ALA A 425 1.45 61.91 -19.74
CA ALA A 425 1.07 62.80 -18.63
C ALA A 425 2.27 63.21 -17.76
N ASN A 426 3.24 62.31 -17.54
CA ASN A 426 4.48 62.60 -16.80
C ASN A 426 5.55 63.33 -17.63
N SER A 427 5.53 63.22 -18.97
CA SER A 427 6.42 63.99 -19.85
C SER A 427 5.85 65.38 -20.19
N GLY A 428 4.60 65.65 -19.85
CA GLY A 428 3.98 66.98 -19.90
C GLY A 428 4.30 67.89 -18.70
N SER A 429 5.05 67.41 -17.69
CA SER A 429 5.36 68.16 -16.46
C SER A 429 6.82 68.59 -16.33
N SER A 430 7.59 68.69 -17.43
CA SER A 430 8.96 69.21 -17.42
C SER A 430 9.18 70.34 -18.43
N SER A 431 8.33 71.37 -18.38
CA SER A 431 8.58 72.65 -19.06
C SER A 431 8.03 73.85 -18.28
N SER A 432 8.44 74.02 -17.01
CA SER A 432 8.66 75.36 -16.45
C SER A 432 9.46 75.28 -15.15
N SER A 433 10.38 76.24 -14.99
CA SER A 433 11.24 76.52 -13.83
C SER A 433 12.50 75.65 -13.65
N GLY A 434 13.67 76.29 -13.71
CA GLY A 434 14.93 75.70 -13.26
C GLY A 434 16.20 76.14 -13.98
N GLY A 435 16.31 77.40 -14.41
CA GLY A 435 17.63 78.02 -14.58
C GLY A 435 18.31 78.19 -13.23
N ASP A 436 19.65 78.09 -13.22
CA ASP A 436 20.55 78.24 -12.08
C ASP A 436 20.60 77.09 -11.06
N GLN A 437 21.35 76.05 -11.40
CA GLN A 437 22.22 75.36 -10.42
C GLN A 437 23.41 74.64 -11.08
N GLN A 438 23.99 75.26 -12.11
CA GLN A 438 25.25 74.84 -12.72
C GLN A 438 26.44 75.59 -12.08
N GLN A 439 26.59 75.51 -10.75
CA GLN A 439 27.79 76.02 -10.08
C GLN A 439 27.99 75.49 -8.65
N GLN A 440 27.83 74.18 -8.41
CA GLN A 440 28.29 73.58 -7.14
C GLN A 440 28.56 72.06 -7.17
N GLN A 441 28.86 71.50 -8.36
CA GLN A 441 29.25 70.09 -8.52
C GLN A 441 30.66 69.89 -9.12
N GLY A 442 31.43 70.98 -9.29
CA GLY A 442 32.80 70.93 -9.85
C GLY A 442 33.92 70.79 -8.81
N GLU A 443 33.68 71.04 -7.53
CA GLU A 443 34.75 71.13 -6.52
C GLU A 443 34.78 70.02 -5.47
N GLN A 444 33.83 69.07 -5.47
CA GLN A 444 33.84 67.92 -4.55
C GLN A 444 34.23 66.57 -5.18
N GLN A 445 34.41 66.48 -6.50
CA GLN A 445 34.89 65.25 -7.16
C GLN A 445 36.40 65.26 -7.51
N GLN A 446 37.14 66.31 -7.15
CA GLN A 446 38.61 66.36 -7.30
C GLN A 446 39.39 66.12 -6.00
N GLN A 447 38.72 65.99 -4.84
CA GLN A 447 39.38 65.68 -3.56
C GLN A 447 39.23 64.21 -3.09
N GLN A 448 38.39 63.40 -3.73
CA GLN A 448 38.27 61.96 -3.43
C GLN A 448 39.13 61.05 -4.32
N LYS A 449 39.75 61.56 -5.39
CA LYS A 449 40.67 60.79 -6.24
C LYS A 449 42.16 60.89 -5.84
N THR A 450 42.49 61.65 -4.80
CA THR A 450 43.88 61.83 -4.34
C THR A 450 44.16 61.13 -3.00
N HIS A 451 43.21 60.36 -2.45
CA HIS A 451 43.38 59.67 -1.16
C HIS A 451 43.37 58.14 -1.23
N GLU A 452 43.16 57.54 -2.41
CA GLU A 452 43.26 56.07 -2.61
C GLU A 452 44.59 55.61 -3.25
N GLU A 453 45.58 56.50 -3.41
CA GLU A 453 46.91 56.12 -3.93
C GLU A 453 48.06 56.21 -2.90
N LYS A 454 47.75 56.36 -1.60
CA LYS A 454 48.73 56.21 -0.50
C LYS A 454 48.10 55.70 0.78
N VAL A 455 47.72 54.41 0.82
CA VAL A 455 47.90 53.48 1.96
C VAL A 455 48.04 52.07 1.39
#